data_AF-A0A5J9VMG9-F1
#
_entry.id   AF-A0A5J9VMG9-F1
#
_cell.length_a   1.000
_cell.length_b   1.000
_cell.length_c   1.000
_cell.angle_alpha   90.00
_cell.angle_beta   90.00
_cell.angle_gamma   90.00
#
_symmetry.space_group_name_H-M   'P 1'
#
loop_
_entity.id
_entity.type
_entity.pdbx_description
1 polymer ?
#
loop_
_entity_poly.entity_id
_entity_poly.type
_entity_poly.pdbx_seq_one_letter_code
_entity_poly.pdbx_strand_id
1 'polypeptide(L)'
;MAYGYFSLEVYYFTTPPSEADHPINDGWDVCDDKEIEEYIQTICAGPGRKLEITYLVIPYAIEAEVEVRLKLKDLGSGSRIMYGKIKATATDFADKSVHLFSCERRRSLSFPSGSTSILPLSPSKIAVPGCRQLKLHIEVDLTIITPCDSQEEEEKNLKFSLEFTYGIGIRSQEREVDDDGVEVNVTYRGIPR
;
A
#
# COMPACT_ATOMS: atom_id res chain seq x y z
N MET A 1 20.65 23.80 -5.13
CA MET A 1 19.18 23.80 -5.03
C MET A 1 18.70 22.92 -6.16
N ALA A 2 18.25 21.70 -5.84
CA ALA A 2 17.63 20.87 -6.86
C ALA A 2 16.18 21.32 -6.95
N TYR A 3 15.76 21.84 -8.10
CA TYR A 3 14.36 22.15 -8.36
C TYR A 3 13.68 20.86 -8.81
N GLY A 4 12.73 20.37 -8.02
CA GLY A 4 11.87 19.26 -8.39
C GLY A 4 10.58 19.81 -8.98
N TYR A 5 10.35 19.58 -10.27
CA TYR A 5 9.04 19.82 -10.88
C TYR A 5 8.23 18.54 -10.83
N PHE A 6 7.04 18.58 -10.26
CA PHE A 6 6.03 17.55 -10.48
C PHE A 6 4.85 18.14 -11.24
N SER A 7 4.31 17.36 -12.17
CA SER A 7 3.15 17.71 -12.96
C SER A 7 2.11 16.63 -12.83
N LEU A 8 0.86 17.03 -12.63
CA LEU A 8 -0.28 16.12 -12.64
C LEU A 8 -1.08 16.33 -13.92
N GLU A 9 -1.40 15.23 -14.57
CA GLU A 9 -2.28 15.21 -15.72
C GLU A 9 -3.60 14.54 -15.35
N VAL A 10 -4.69 15.29 -15.42
CA VAL A 10 -6.03 14.84 -15.02
C VAL A 10 -6.89 14.63 -16.26
N TYR A 11 -7.30 13.37 -16.46
CA TYR A 11 -8.26 12.96 -17.48
C TYR A 11 -9.66 12.87 -16.86
N TYR A 12 -10.60 13.68 -17.35
CA TYR A 12 -11.97 13.77 -16.81
C TYR A 12 -13.05 13.29 -17.81
N PHE A 13 -12.64 12.68 -18.91
CA PHE A 13 -13.53 12.21 -19.97
C PHE A 13 -14.01 10.79 -19.68
N THR A 14 -15.32 10.55 -19.76
CA THR A 14 -15.94 9.22 -19.62
C THR A 14 -16.02 8.45 -20.94
N THR A 15 -15.58 9.07 -22.03
CA THR A 15 -15.55 8.54 -23.41
C THR A 15 -14.12 8.69 -23.96
N PRO A 16 -13.72 7.88 -24.96
CA PRO A 16 -12.39 8.02 -25.57
C PRO A 16 -12.20 9.46 -26.07
N PRO A 17 -11.04 10.08 -25.77
CA PRO A 17 -10.81 11.49 -26.05
C PRO A 17 -10.84 11.76 -27.55
N SER A 18 -11.55 12.81 -27.96
CA SER A 18 -11.43 13.39 -29.30
C SER A 18 -10.16 14.25 -29.39
N GLU A 19 -9.69 14.60 -30.59
CA GLU A 19 -8.50 15.48 -30.75
C GLU A 19 -8.63 16.85 -30.07
N ALA A 20 -9.85 17.27 -29.70
CA ALA A 20 -10.12 18.52 -28.98
C ALA A 20 -10.12 18.37 -27.44
N ASP A 21 -10.05 17.14 -26.93
CA ASP A 21 -10.11 16.86 -25.50
C ASP A 21 -8.71 16.88 -24.92
N HIS A 22 -8.35 17.99 -24.27
CA HIS A 22 -7.04 18.16 -23.64
C HIS A 22 -7.15 17.85 -22.15
N PRO A 23 -6.25 17.00 -21.61
CA PRO A 23 -6.19 16.79 -20.17
C PRO A 23 -5.77 18.08 -19.47
N ILE A 24 -6.16 18.21 -18.20
CA ILE A 24 -5.69 19.34 -17.40
C ILE A 24 -4.30 18.99 -16.91
N ASN A 25 -3.32 19.78 -17.34
CA ASN A 25 -1.95 19.68 -16.87
C ASN A 25 -1.69 20.85 -15.93
N ASP A 26 -1.37 20.54 -14.68
CA ASP A 26 -0.90 21.54 -13.71
C ASP A 26 0.43 21.08 -13.13
N GLY A 27 1.36 22.02 -13.03
CA GLY A 27 2.72 21.79 -12.59
C GLY A 27 3.03 22.67 -11.40
N TRP A 28 3.58 22.09 -10.35
CA TRP A 28 3.95 22.83 -9.15
C TRP A 28 5.44 22.69 -8.87
N ASP A 29 6.02 23.81 -8.48
CA ASP A 29 7.39 23.85 -8.00
C ASP A 29 7.42 23.35 -6.56
N VAL A 30 8.22 22.31 -6.33
CA VAL A 30 8.45 21.78 -4.99
C VAL A 30 9.78 22.32 -4.54
N CYS A 31 9.73 23.28 -3.61
CA CYS A 31 10.92 23.71 -2.90
C CYS A 31 11.55 22.52 -2.19
N ASP A 32 12.88 22.49 -2.17
CA ASP A 32 13.74 21.51 -1.51
C ASP A 32 13.63 21.69 0.03
N ASP A 33 12.40 21.68 0.55
CA ASP A 33 12.12 21.78 1.97
C ASP A 33 12.78 20.59 2.66
N LYS A 34 13.35 20.82 3.85
CA LYS A 34 14.05 19.76 4.58
C LYS A 34 13.09 18.81 5.31
N GLU A 35 11.82 19.20 5.40
CA GLU A 35 10.80 18.52 6.18
C GLU A 35 9.71 17.96 5.27
N ILE A 36 9.01 16.94 5.76
CA ILE A 36 7.89 16.32 5.06
C ILE A 36 6.67 17.21 5.25
N GLU A 37 6.07 17.65 4.14
CA GLU A 37 4.95 18.60 4.19
C GLU A 37 3.79 18.12 3.29
N GLU A 38 2.57 18.34 3.78
CA GLU A 38 1.34 18.09 3.04
C GLU A 38 0.89 19.37 2.37
N TYR A 39 0.53 19.22 1.11
CA TYR A 39 0.03 20.30 0.27
C TYR A 39 -1.37 19.94 -0.22
N ILE A 40 -2.22 20.96 -0.24
CA ILE A 40 -3.55 20.89 -0.84
C ILE A 40 -3.56 21.86 -2.01
N GLN A 41 -3.81 21.34 -3.21
CA GLN A 41 -3.92 22.12 -4.43
C GLN A 41 -5.30 21.96 -5.03
N THR A 42 -5.83 23.03 -5.63
CA THR A 42 -7.13 23.01 -6.28
C THR A 42 -6.96 23.27 -7.77
N ILE A 43 -7.24 22.27 -8.59
CA ILE A 43 -7.31 22.40 -10.04
C ILE A 43 -8.73 22.80 -10.46
N CYS A 44 -8.83 23.84 -11.30
CA CYS A 44 -10.11 24.27 -11.87
C CYS A 44 -10.33 23.62 -13.24
N ALA A 45 -11.27 22.67 -13.31
CA ALA A 45 -11.62 21.91 -14.52
C ALA A 45 -12.75 22.57 -15.34
N GLY A 46 -12.83 23.90 -15.32
CA GLY A 46 -13.90 24.70 -15.94
C GLY A 46 -15.02 25.12 -14.97
N PRO A 47 -16.10 25.75 -15.49
CA PRO A 47 -17.14 26.36 -14.67
C PRO A 47 -17.80 25.35 -13.71
N GLY A 48 -17.70 25.61 -12.41
CA GLY A 48 -18.32 24.79 -11.35
C GLY A 48 -17.61 23.45 -11.07
N ARG A 49 -16.50 23.13 -11.75
CA ARG A 49 -15.76 21.88 -11.54
C ARG A 49 -14.41 22.18 -10.91
N LYS A 50 -14.25 21.80 -9.64
CA LYS A 50 -12.98 21.92 -8.90
C LYS A 50 -12.54 20.54 -8.47
N LEU A 51 -11.27 20.25 -8.66
CA LEU A 51 -10.61 19.05 -8.15
C LEU A 51 -9.64 19.49 -7.06
N GLU A 52 -9.85 19.01 -5.85
CA GLU A 52 -8.90 19.19 -4.76
C GLU A 52 -7.97 17.97 -4.71
N ILE A 53 -6.68 18.22 -4.67
CA ILE A 53 -5.62 17.21 -4.64
C ILE A 53 -4.81 17.45 -3.38
N THR A 54 -4.68 16.41 -2.59
CA THR A 54 -3.80 16.39 -1.43
C THR A 54 -2.60 15.51 -1.74
N TYR A 55 -1.39 16.03 -1.60
CA TYR A 55 -0.16 15.27 -1.79
C TYR A 55 0.85 15.56 -0.68
N LEU A 56 1.75 14.61 -0.48
CA LEU A 56 2.82 14.71 0.49
C LEU A 56 4.16 14.79 -0.25
N VAL A 57 4.96 15.81 0.06
CA VAL A 57 6.34 15.93 -0.42
C VAL A 57 7.27 15.26 0.58
N ILE A 58 8.06 14.29 0.12
CA ILE A 58 9.03 13.58 0.94
C ILE A 58 10.43 13.87 0.38
N PRO A 59 11.22 14.71 1.05
CA PRO A 59 12.59 14.99 0.64
C PRO A 59 13.44 13.73 0.68
N TYR A 60 14.28 13.53 -0.34
CA TYR A 60 15.19 12.38 -0.44
C TYR A 60 14.48 11.02 -0.28
N ALA A 61 13.26 10.90 -0.81
CA ALA A 61 12.50 9.67 -0.74
C ALA A 61 13.24 8.50 -1.42
N ILE A 62 13.11 7.33 -0.80
CA ILE A 62 13.46 6.04 -1.41
C ILE A 62 12.16 5.27 -1.65
N GLU A 63 12.19 4.38 -2.63
CA GLU A 63 11.07 3.47 -2.91
C GLU A 63 11.16 2.28 -1.95
N ALA A 64 10.08 2.00 -1.22
CA ALA A 64 9.89 0.76 -0.48
C ALA A 64 8.85 -0.10 -1.22
N GLU A 65 9.29 -1.24 -1.74
CA GLU A 65 8.49 -2.25 -2.40
C GLU A 65 8.12 -3.33 -1.37
N VAL A 66 6.83 -3.52 -1.14
CA VAL A 66 6.27 -4.48 -0.20
C VAL A 66 5.71 -5.66 -0.97
N GLU A 67 6.04 -6.87 -0.53
CA GLU A 67 5.44 -8.12 -0.99
C GLU A 67 4.89 -8.87 0.21
N VAL A 68 3.65 -9.34 0.12
CA VAL A 68 3.00 -10.14 1.16
C VAL A 68 2.70 -11.52 0.60
N ARG A 69 3.16 -12.54 1.31
CA ARG A 69 2.92 -13.96 0.99
C ARG A 69 2.06 -14.58 2.07
N LEU A 70 0.97 -15.22 1.66
CA LEU A 70 0.10 -16.02 2.51
C LEU A 70 0.54 -17.47 2.46
N LYS A 71 0.71 -18.10 3.62
CA LYS A 71 1.02 -19.52 3.78
C LYS A 71 -0.14 -20.15 4.52
N LEU A 72 -1.14 -20.60 3.76
CA LEU A 72 -2.34 -21.19 4.36
C LEU A 72 -2.10 -22.67 4.64
N LYS A 73 -2.43 -23.10 5.86
CA LYS A 73 -2.38 -24.50 6.26
C LYS A 73 -3.13 -25.38 5.26
N ASP A 74 -2.59 -26.55 4.97
CA ASP A 74 -3.33 -27.59 4.26
C ASP A 74 -4.39 -28.19 5.18
N LEU A 75 -5.65 -28.11 4.76
CA LEU A 75 -6.80 -28.68 5.47
C LEU A 75 -7.47 -29.79 4.65
N GLY A 76 -6.87 -30.23 3.54
CA GLY A 76 -7.48 -31.19 2.61
C GLY A 76 -8.68 -30.65 1.82
N SER A 77 -9.31 -29.56 2.29
CA SER A 77 -10.25 -28.73 1.52
C SER A 77 -9.48 -27.90 0.48
N GLY A 78 -10.15 -27.53 -0.61
CA GLY A 78 -9.59 -26.68 -1.66
C GLY A 78 -9.20 -25.26 -1.20
N SER A 79 -9.45 -24.27 -2.05
CA SER A 79 -9.10 -22.88 -1.75
C SER A 79 -9.88 -22.31 -0.56
N ARG A 80 -9.23 -21.51 0.29
CA ARG A 80 -9.82 -20.76 1.40
C ARG A 80 -10.05 -19.31 1.03
N ILE A 81 -11.05 -18.70 1.65
CA ILE A 81 -11.47 -17.34 1.35
C ILE A 81 -10.80 -16.39 2.34
N MET A 82 -10.34 -15.23 1.87
CA MET A 82 -9.67 -14.23 2.70
C MET A 82 -10.13 -12.81 2.35
N TYR A 83 -10.31 -11.99 3.37
CA TYR A 83 -10.60 -10.56 3.25
C TYR A 83 -9.89 -9.78 4.36
N GLY A 84 -9.91 -8.46 4.31
CA GLY A 84 -9.28 -7.60 5.31
C GLY A 84 -8.43 -6.50 4.69
N LYS A 85 -7.48 -6.00 5.46
CA LYS A 85 -6.64 -4.86 5.07
C LYS A 85 -5.20 -5.03 5.51
N ILE A 86 -4.31 -4.45 4.72
CA ILE A 86 -2.91 -4.29 5.08
C ILE A 86 -2.55 -2.83 4.91
N LYS A 87 -1.94 -2.25 5.93
CA LYS A 87 -1.53 -0.85 5.94
C LYS A 87 -0.03 -0.74 6.18
N ALA A 88 0.57 0.26 5.56
CA ALA A 88 1.91 0.72 5.85
C ALA A 88 1.86 2.08 6.54
N THR A 89 2.61 2.23 7.61
CA THR A 89 2.89 3.51 8.28
C THR A 89 4.38 3.65 8.47
N ALA A 90 4.92 4.86 8.35
CA ALA A 90 6.31 5.13 8.65
C ALA A 90 6.39 6.23 9.71
N THR A 91 7.38 6.13 10.61
CA THR A 91 7.49 7.04 11.77
C THR A 91 7.57 8.51 11.39
N ASP A 92 8.21 8.80 10.25
CA ASP A 92 8.42 10.17 9.78
C ASP A 92 7.28 10.65 8.87
N PHE A 93 6.29 9.79 8.61
CA PHE A 93 5.21 10.02 7.65
C PHE A 93 3.98 10.68 8.29
N ALA A 94 4.18 11.63 9.21
CA ALA A 94 3.12 12.44 9.85
C ALA A 94 1.88 11.63 10.31
N ASP A 95 2.10 10.43 10.87
CA ASP A 95 1.06 9.47 11.30
C ASP A 95 0.07 9.02 10.20
N LYS A 96 0.41 9.24 8.93
CA LYS A 96 -0.41 8.80 7.79
C LYS A 96 -0.16 7.32 7.50
N SER A 97 -1.21 6.66 7.01
CA SER A 97 -1.16 5.26 6.61
C SER A 97 -1.48 5.11 5.13
N VAL A 98 -0.68 4.34 4.41
CA VAL A 98 -1.00 3.90 3.06
C VAL A 98 -1.66 2.53 3.13
N HIS A 99 -2.85 2.40 2.55
CA HIS A 99 -3.49 1.10 2.41
C HIS A 99 -2.84 0.35 1.24
N LEU A 100 -2.09 -0.72 1.55
CA LEU A 100 -1.47 -1.58 0.53
C LEU A 100 -2.45 -2.63 0.01
N PHE A 101 -3.38 -3.04 0.86
CA PHE A 101 -4.43 -3.99 0.52
C PHE A 101 -5.70 -3.63 1.27
N SER A 102 -6.84 -3.73 0.59
CA SER A 102 -8.15 -3.54 1.21
C SER A 102 -9.18 -4.35 0.43
N CYS A 103 -9.74 -5.35 1.08
CA CYS A 103 -10.74 -6.24 0.53
C CYS A 103 -11.85 -6.45 1.56
N GLU A 104 -13.07 -6.09 1.20
CA GLU A 104 -14.24 -6.35 2.04
C GLU A 104 -14.70 -7.80 1.89
N ARG A 105 -15.41 -8.35 2.88
CA ARG A 105 -15.92 -9.73 2.85
C ARG A 105 -16.67 -10.07 1.55
N ARG A 106 -17.41 -9.13 0.96
CA ARG A 106 -18.15 -9.34 -0.31
C ARG A 106 -17.25 -9.50 -1.55
N ARG A 107 -16.02 -9.02 -1.47
CA ARG A 107 -15.01 -9.07 -2.56
C ARG A 107 -13.87 -10.02 -2.21
N SER A 108 -14.09 -10.87 -1.22
CA SER A 108 -13.08 -11.77 -0.68
C SER A 108 -12.36 -12.57 -1.77
N LEU A 109 -11.07 -12.78 -1.55
CA LEU A 109 -10.21 -13.47 -2.49
C LEU A 109 -10.05 -14.93 -2.08
N SER A 110 -9.99 -15.81 -3.07
CA SER A 110 -9.81 -17.25 -2.85
C SER A 110 -8.35 -17.65 -3.07
N PHE A 111 -7.75 -18.34 -2.10
CA PHE A 111 -6.36 -18.77 -2.14
C PHE A 111 -6.24 -20.27 -1.90
N PRO A 112 -5.37 -20.97 -2.65
CA PRO A 112 -5.13 -22.40 -2.45
C PRO A 112 -4.56 -22.70 -1.05
N SER A 113 -5.16 -23.68 -0.36
CA SER A 113 -4.63 -24.24 0.88
C SER A 113 -3.36 -25.08 0.62
N GLY A 114 -2.47 -25.18 1.60
CA GLY A 114 -1.25 -25.99 1.51
C GLY A 114 -0.17 -25.43 0.58
N SER A 115 -0.32 -24.19 0.12
CA SER A 115 0.65 -23.52 -0.75
C SER A 115 0.87 -22.08 -0.35
N THR A 116 2.00 -21.53 -0.78
CA THR A 116 2.31 -20.11 -0.60
C THR A 116 1.75 -19.30 -1.76
N SER A 117 0.94 -18.29 -1.47
CA SER A 117 0.34 -17.40 -2.47
C SER A 117 0.76 -15.95 -2.24
N ILE A 118 1.01 -15.21 -3.31
CA ILE A 118 1.32 -13.78 -3.24
C ILE A 118 0.00 -13.00 -3.21
N LEU A 119 -0.13 -12.08 -2.25
CA LEU A 119 -1.30 -11.21 -2.13
C LEU A 119 -1.18 -10.03 -3.11
N PRO A 120 -2.22 -9.73 -3.93
CA PRO A 120 -2.17 -8.63 -4.89
C PRO A 120 -2.35 -7.28 -4.18
N LEU A 121 -1.23 -6.62 -3.86
CA LEU A 121 -1.22 -5.28 -3.26
C LEU A 121 -1.50 -4.20 -4.31
N SER A 122 -2.18 -3.13 -3.91
CA SER A 122 -2.43 -1.94 -4.73
C SER A 122 -2.53 -0.70 -3.83
N PRO A 123 -1.45 0.09 -3.69
CA PRO A 123 -0.13 -0.09 -4.31
C PRO A 123 0.74 -1.13 -3.60
N SER A 124 1.73 -1.71 -4.31
CA SER A 124 2.82 -2.51 -3.72
C SER A 124 4.08 -1.69 -3.42
N LYS A 125 4.16 -0.45 -3.93
CA LYS A 125 5.31 0.44 -3.80
C LYS A 125 4.88 1.74 -3.16
N ILE A 126 5.66 2.18 -2.18
CA ILE A 126 5.41 3.44 -1.47
C ILE A 126 6.69 4.25 -1.38
N ALA A 127 6.54 5.57 -1.36
CA ALA A 127 7.64 6.50 -1.09
C ALA A 127 7.80 6.65 0.42
N VAL A 128 9.04 6.51 0.90
CA VAL A 128 9.39 6.67 2.32
C VAL A 128 10.66 7.52 2.44
N PRO A 129 10.85 8.27 3.54
CA PRO A 129 12.06 9.07 3.71
C PRO A 129 13.33 8.20 3.74
N GLY A 130 14.35 8.62 3.00
CA GLY A 130 15.62 7.90 2.82
C GLY A 130 16.59 8.00 4.00
N CYS A 131 16.12 7.89 5.24
CA CYS A 131 16.94 8.01 6.45
C CYS A 131 17.29 6.62 7.03
N ARG A 132 18.49 6.46 7.61
CA ARG A 132 18.90 5.17 8.22
C ARG A 132 18.03 4.75 9.41
N GLN A 133 17.37 5.70 10.06
CA GLN A 133 16.50 5.46 11.21
C GLN A 133 15.05 5.18 10.81
N LEU A 134 14.75 5.12 9.50
CA LEU A 134 13.41 4.85 8.99
C LEU A 134 12.88 3.53 9.57
N LYS A 135 11.72 3.63 10.21
CA LYS A 135 10.91 2.51 10.65
C LYS A 135 9.64 2.47 9.82
N LEU A 136 9.46 1.37 9.09
CA LEU A 136 8.25 1.06 8.35
C LEU A 136 7.47 0.00 9.13
N HIS A 137 6.27 0.37 9.58
CA HIS A 137 5.35 -0.53 10.24
C HIS A 137 4.35 -1.05 9.21
N ILE A 138 4.20 -2.38 9.13
CA ILE A 138 3.19 -3.04 8.33
C ILE A 138 2.16 -3.66 9.27
N GLU A 139 0.95 -3.12 9.24
CA GLU A 139 -0.19 -3.65 9.97
C GLU A 139 -0.95 -4.63 9.08
N VAL A 140 -1.08 -5.87 9.55
CA VAL A 140 -1.86 -6.93 8.92
C VAL A 140 -3.12 -7.13 9.75
N ASP A 141 -4.29 -7.01 9.11
CA ASP A 141 -5.61 -7.25 9.70
C ASP A 141 -6.44 -8.01 8.67
N LEU A 142 -6.20 -9.32 8.59
CA LEU A 142 -6.83 -10.24 7.64
C LEU A 142 -7.73 -11.23 8.36
N THR A 143 -8.81 -11.63 7.70
CA THR A 143 -9.70 -12.69 8.14
C THR A 143 -9.72 -13.79 7.10
N ILE A 144 -9.47 -15.02 7.52
CA ILE A 144 -9.56 -16.22 6.69
C ILE A 144 -10.84 -16.95 7.05
N ILE A 145 -11.61 -17.30 6.05
CA ILE A 145 -12.81 -18.13 6.16
C ILE A 145 -12.45 -19.51 5.63
N THR A 146 -12.59 -20.51 6.50
CA THR A 146 -12.50 -21.91 6.13
C THR A 146 -13.92 -22.44 5.90
N PRO A 147 -14.26 -22.89 4.67
CA PRO A 147 -15.53 -23.56 4.46
C PRO A 147 -15.49 -24.94 5.13
N CYS A 148 -16.44 -25.20 6.04
CA CYS A 148 -16.64 -26.50 6.67
C CYS A 148 -17.84 -27.22 6.04
N ASP A 149 -17.87 -28.55 6.15
CA ASP A 149 -19.01 -29.36 5.72
C ASP A 149 -20.23 -29.18 6.64
N SER A 150 -20.00 -28.71 7.88
CA SER A 150 -21.04 -28.18 8.77
C SER A 150 -21.48 -26.79 8.30
N GLN A 151 -22.76 -26.43 8.49
CA GLN A 151 -23.32 -25.14 8.07
C GLN A 151 -22.66 -23.88 8.67
N GLU A 152 -21.66 -24.03 9.55
CA GLU A 152 -20.93 -22.94 10.20
C GLU A 152 -19.56 -22.76 9.54
N GLU A 153 -19.32 -21.57 8.99
CA GLU A 153 -18.02 -21.15 8.50
C GLU A 153 -17.09 -20.86 9.69
N GLU A 154 -15.87 -21.40 9.68
CA GLU A 154 -14.86 -21.03 10.66
C GLU A 154 -14.12 -19.77 10.19
N GLU A 155 -14.25 -18.68 10.95
CA GLU A 155 -13.54 -17.42 10.71
C GLU A 155 -12.34 -17.29 11.66
N LYS A 156 -11.18 -16.98 11.08
CA LYS A 156 -9.92 -16.79 11.81
C LYS A 156 -9.29 -15.45 11.47
N ASN A 157 -8.85 -14.73 12.50
CA ASN A 157 -8.26 -13.41 12.35
C ASN A 157 -6.73 -13.46 12.49
N LEU A 158 -6.04 -12.96 11.47
CA LEU A 158 -4.61 -12.71 11.45
C LEU A 158 -4.40 -11.20 11.66
N LYS A 159 -4.23 -10.80 12.92
CA LYS A 159 -4.07 -9.39 13.30
C LYS A 159 -2.78 -9.14 14.06
N PHE A 160 -1.87 -8.39 13.44
CA PHE A 160 -0.58 -8.03 14.04
C PHE A 160 0.11 -6.90 13.28
N SER A 161 1.21 -6.38 13.85
CA SER A 161 2.08 -5.40 13.22
C SER A 161 3.52 -5.93 13.14
N LEU A 162 4.22 -5.58 12.06
CA LEU A 162 5.62 -5.92 11.80
C LEU A 162 6.42 -4.62 11.63
N GLU A 163 7.58 -4.49 12.28
CA GLU A 163 8.44 -3.30 12.18
C GLU A 163 9.68 -3.61 11.34
N PHE A 164 9.88 -2.89 10.24
CA PHE A 164 11.05 -2.99 9.36
C PHE A 164 11.93 -1.75 9.55
N THR A 165 13.18 -1.95 9.97
CA THR A 165 14.14 -0.86 10.12
C THR A 165 15.14 -0.87 8.97
N TYR A 166 15.15 0.21 8.19
CA TYR A 166 16.00 0.30 6.99
C TYR A 166 17.49 0.20 7.31
N GLY A 167 17.99 0.95 8.31
CA GLY A 167 19.41 0.99 8.64
C GLY A 167 20.00 -0.28 9.26
N ILE A 168 19.16 -1.14 9.83
CA ILE A 168 19.58 -2.44 10.42
C ILE A 168 19.43 -3.57 9.39
N GLY A 169 18.75 -3.31 8.26
CA GLY A 169 18.62 -4.28 7.17
C GLY A 169 17.55 -5.35 7.39
N ILE A 170 16.58 -5.10 8.29
CA ILE A 170 15.43 -6.00 8.46
C ILE A 170 14.52 -5.82 7.24
N ARG A 171 14.50 -6.83 6.36
CA ARG A 171 13.79 -6.79 5.07
C ARG A 171 12.75 -7.90 4.90
N SER A 172 12.74 -8.88 5.78
CA SER A 172 11.80 -10.01 5.72
C SER A 172 11.40 -10.39 7.12
N GLN A 173 10.10 -10.55 7.34
CA GLN A 173 9.54 -11.03 8.59
C GLN A 173 8.37 -11.95 8.30
N GLU A 174 8.24 -12.99 9.10
CA GLU A 174 7.16 -13.96 9.01
C GLU A 174 6.47 -14.09 10.36
N ARG A 175 5.15 -14.25 10.32
CA ARG A 175 4.36 -14.57 11.49
C ARG A 175 3.34 -15.64 11.18
N GLU A 176 3.32 -16.65 12.04
CA GLU A 176 2.36 -17.75 12.00
C GLU A 176 1.39 -17.64 13.17
N VAL A 177 0.12 -17.92 12.92
CA VAL A 177 -0.96 -18.01 13.91
C VAL A 177 -1.76 -19.26 13.55
N ASP A 178 -1.88 -20.22 14.47
CA ASP A 178 -2.52 -21.53 14.30
C ASP A 178 -2.26 -22.18 12.92
N ASP A 179 -0.98 -22.37 12.58
CA ASP A 179 -0.46 -22.96 11.33
C ASP A 179 -0.76 -22.16 10.03
N ASP A 180 -1.39 -20.98 10.11
CA ASP A 180 -1.51 -20.05 8.98
C ASP A 180 -0.46 -18.94 9.12
N GLY A 181 0.36 -18.78 8.10
CA GLY A 181 1.47 -17.84 8.06
C GLY A 181 1.23 -16.65 7.13
N VAL A 182 1.83 -15.52 7.50
CA VAL A 182 2.03 -14.38 6.61
C VAL A 182 3.49 -14.00 6.65
N GLU A 183 4.12 -13.96 5.48
CA GLU A 183 5.47 -13.46 5.29
C GLU A 183 5.40 -12.11 4.56
N VAL A 184 6.11 -11.12 5.08
CA VAL A 184 6.18 -9.78 4.52
C VAL A 184 7.63 -9.46 4.19
N ASN A 185 7.86 -9.13 2.93
CA ASN A 185 9.16 -8.74 2.39
C ASN A 185 9.13 -7.27 1.99
N VAL A 186 10.18 -6.53 2.36
CA VAL A 186 10.36 -5.12 2.04
C VAL A 186 11.71 -4.92 1.36
N THR A 187 11.65 -4.46 0.11
CA THR A 187 12.83 -4.11 -0.67
C THR A 187 12.92 -2.59 -0.82
N TYR A 188 14.06 -2.04 -0.46
CA TYR A 188 14.31 -0.60 -0.56
C TYR A 188 15.18 -0.29 -1.79
N ARG A 189 14.74 0.67 -2.61
CA ARG A 189 15.47 1.13 -3.80
C ARG A 189 15.69 2.64 -3.71
N GLY A 190 16.95 3.06 -3.81
CA GLY A 190 17.37 4.46 -3.71
C GLY A 190 18.75 4.57 -3.06
N ILE A 191 19.39 5.73 -3.19
CA ILE A 191 20.66 6.00 -2.53
C ILE A 191 20.35 6.64 -1.18
N PRO A 192 20.55 5.93 -0.05
CA PRO A 192 20.38 6.54 1.26
C PRO A 192 21.50 7.55 1.52
N ARG A 193 21.18 8.64 2.21
CA ARG A 193 22.17 9.58 2.72
C ARG A 193 22.46 9.32 4.20
#